data_AF-A0A094G1V3-F1
#
_entry.id   AF-A0A094G1V3-F1
#
_cell.length_a   1.000
_cell.length_b   1.000
_cell.length_c   1.000
_cell.angle_alpha   90.00
_cell.angle_beta   90.00
_cell.angle_gamma   90.00
#
_symmetry.space_group_name_H-M   'P 1'
#
loop_
_entity.id
_entity.type
_entity.pdbx_description
1 polymer ?
#
loop_
_entity_poly.entity_id
_entity_poly.type
_entity_poly.pdbx_seq_one_letter_code
_entity_poly.pdbx_strand_id
1 'polypeptide(L)'
;RQAIMASTSGTLEASQEPPQTLTPNSELLAAEAATEKPPDDSSKLRMFLGILRKFIGVKDIASVRFSLPAQLLEPTPNLEYWTYLDRPETFTAIGDSDEPLDRMLEVLRFWFTKDLKYVKGKPCKPYNSTLGEFFRCNWEVTEAAPSIATLRAAAPSSSKSSVKSTASTSPKSTDEPIRVSFLTEQTSHHPPVSAFYVECPAKGLSARGFDQLSAKFTGTSIKVTPGEHNLGIFITLHKRDDEQYQLTHPAAHLGGLLRGGLSVSVGDQCYTTCPKTRTKTILHYHEEGWLGKAQNRVEGVVFKYDPEKDDKVRIADVPEKDVLARITGNWKEKVFVSVAPNFKVQIPLIDLTPLELVPKILPPALSQLPNESLRYWAGVTDAIRARQFGRATVLKTEIEERQRRKAREREEGGVEWSPRFFVGSVTPLGRPELTEDGEEALRRLERGEWEIEESLVTAS
;
A
#
# COMPACT_ATOMS: atom_id res chain seq x y z
N ARG A 1 -23.18 30.28 -83.04
CA ARG A 1 -23.09 31.35 -82.02
C ARG A 1 -22.23 30.78 -80.89
N GLN A 2 -20.89 30.94 -80.99
CA GLN A 2 -20.05 31.84 -80.17
C GLN A 2 -20.15 31.52 -78.66
N ALA A 3 -19.11 31.35 -77.85
CA ALA A 3 -17.64 31.44 -77.96
C ALA A 3 -17.03 30.72 -76.71
N ILE A 4 -15.94 29.94 -76.83
CA ILE A 4 -14.54 30.20 -76.41
C ILE A 4 -14.33 30.56 -74.91
N MET A 5 -13.59 29.69 -74.18
CA MET A 5 -12.38 29.95 -73.34
C MET A 5 -12.09 28.67 -72.50
N ALA A 6 -11.05 27.88 -72.79
CA ALA A 6 -9.61 28.02 -72.47
C ALA A 6 -9.21 27.28 -71.15
N SER A 7 -8.32 26.27 -71.34
CA SER A 7 -7.27 25.66 -70.48
C SER A 7 -7.25 25.98 -68.98
N THR A 8 -6.97 25.04 -68.07
CA THR A 8 -5.67 24.34 -67.95
C THR A 8 -5.77 23.06 -67.09
N SER A 9 -5.04 22.03 -67.50
CA SER A 9 -4.72 20.82 -66.75
C SER A 9 -3.55 21.08 -65.79
N GLY A 10 -3.75 20.80 -64.49
CA GLY A 10 -2.68 20.81 -63.48
C GLY A 10 -2.72 19.52 -62.67
N THR A 11 -1.79 18.61 -62.97
CA THR A 11 -1.43 17.45 -62.15
C THR A 11 -0.72 17.92 -60.88
N LEU A 12 -1.26 17.57 -59.71
CA LEU A 12 -0.59 17.73 -58.42
C LEU A 12 0.20 16.45 -58.13
N GLU A 13 1.52 16.51 -58.27
CA GLU A 13 2.46 15.54 -57.72
C GLU A 13 2.45 15.66 -56.18
N ALA A 14 2.18 14.54 -55.50
CA ALA A 14 2.34 14.43 -54.06
C ALA A 14 3.81 14.11 -53.75
N SER A 15 4.56 15.08 -53.23
CA SER A 15 5.91 14.90 -52.71
C SER A 15 5.88 14.04 -51.45
N GLN A 16 6.33 12.79 -51.54
CA GLN A 16 6.65 11.95 -50.38
C GLN A 16 8.07 12.32 -49.88
N GLU A 17 8.17 12.92 -48.70
CA GLU A 17 9.44 13.01 -47.98
C GLU A 17 9.81 11.63 -47.38
N PRO A 18 11.08 11.21 -47.44
CA PRO A 18 11.52 9.97 -46.80
C PRO A 18 11.52 10.11 -45.27
N PRO A 19 11.31 9.01 -44.53
CA PRO A 19 11.28 9.04 -43.07
C PRO A 19 12.64 9.48 -42.52
N GLN A 20 12.63 10.54 -41.70
CA GLN A 20 13.81 11.00 -40.98
C GLN A 20 14.22 9.92 -39.97
N THR A 21 15.36 9.29 -40.21
CA THR A 21 16.08 8.51 -39.21
C THR A 21 16.45 9.44 -38.05
N LEU A 22 15.81 9.25 -36.89
CA LEU A 22 16.18 9.89 -35.63
C LEU A 22 17.63 9.54 -35.31
N THR A 23 18.55 10.49 -35.54
CA THR A 23 19.89 10.42 -34.96
C THR A 23 19.76 10.59 -33.43
N PRO A 24 20.45 9.76 -32.62
CA PRO A 24 20.44 9.93 -31.17
C PRO A 24 21.00 11.32 -30.83
N ASN A 25 20.24 12.09 -30.05
CA ASN A 25 20.64 13.43 -29.62
C ASN A 25 21.95 13.30 -28.80
N SER A 26 23.04 13.99 -29.17
CA SER A 26 24.34 13.80 -28.50
C SER A 26 24.33 14.24 -27.04
N GLU A 27 23.38 15.09 -26.64
CA GLU A 27 23.10 15.44 -25.24
C GLU A 27 22.54 14.26 -24.43
N LEU A 28 21.76 13.37 -25.08
CA LEU A 28 21.25 12.15 -24.44
C LEU A 28 22.42 11.20 -24.12
N LEU A 29 23.37 11.05 -25.04
CA LEU A 29 24.58 10.22 -24.88
C LEU A 29 25.52 10.76 -23.79
N ALA A 30 25.68 12.09 -23.69
CA ALA A 30 26.51 12.72 -22.66
C ALA A 30 25.92 12.56 -21.24
N ALA A 31 24.59 12.48 -21.12
CA ALA A 31 23.89 12.20 -19.87
C ALA A 31 23.98 10.72 -19.43
N GLU A 32 24.41 9.80 -20.30
CA GLU A 32 24.47 8.36 -19.98
C GLU A 32 25.64 7.97 -19.07
N ALA A 33 26.63 8.85 -18.87
CA ALA A 33 27.90 8.48 -18.24
C ALA A 33 28.22 9.18 -16.91
N ALA A 34 27.50 10.24 -16.53
CA ALA A 34 27.84 11.01 -15.34
C ALA A 34 27.13 10.46 -14.08
N THR A 35 27.89 9.80 -13.20
CA THR A 35 27.43 9.51 -11.84
C THR A 35 27.30 10.81 -11.06
N GLU A 36 26.10 11.12 -10.56
CA GLU A 36 25.84 12.33 -9.77
C GLU A 36 26.05 12.05 -8.26
N LYS A 37 26.46 13.08 -7.50
CA LYS A 37 26.47 12.98 -6.05
C LYS A 37 25.03 12.98 -5.53
N PRO A 38 24.63 12.02 -4.67
CA PRO A 38 23.29 12.00 -4.11
C PRO A 38 23.09 13.27 -3.27
N PRO A 39 21.92 13.93 -3.35
CA PRO A 39 21.62 15.06 -2.50
C PRO A 39 21.50 14.58 -1.05
N ASP A 40 22.06 15.36 -0.13
CA ASP A 40 21.86 15.12 1.30
C ASP A 40 20.39 15.38 1.71
N ASP A 41 20.02 14.90 2.90
CA ASP A 41 18.64 15.03 3.41
C ASP A 41 18.21 16.51 3.49
N SER A 42 19.14 17.43 3.74
CA SER A 42 18.89 18.88 3.78
C SER A 42 18.55 19.47 2.41
N SER A 43 19.23 19.02 1.36
CA SER A 43 19.04 19.42 -0.03
C SER A 43 17.74 18.85 -0.58
N LYS A 44 17.45 17.58 -0.27
CA LYS A 44 16.15 16.96 -0.58
C LYS A 44 15.01 17.74 0.05
N LEU A 45 15.15 18.11 1.32
CA LEU A 45 14.15 18.90 2.02
C LEU A 45 13.97 20.30 1.40
N ARG A 46 15.06 20.99 1.03
CA ARG A 46 14.98 22.29 0.33
C ARG A 46 14.27 22.18 -1.01
N MET A 47 14.60 21.17 -1.81
CA MET A 47 13.91 20.91 -3.08
C MET A 47 12.41 20.65 -2.86
N PHE A 48 12.08 19.80 -1.89
CA PHE A 48 10.70 19.48 -1.52
C PHE A 48 9.93 20.72 -1.03
N LEU A 49 10.51 21.54 -0.15
CA LEU A 49 9.92 22.80 0.32
C LEU A 49 9.71 23.80 -0.82
N GLY A 50 10.66 23.90 -1.75
CA GLY A 50 10.53 24.73 -2.95
C GLY A 50 9.33 24.33 -3.82
N ILE A 51 9.08 23.02 -3.92
CA ILE A 51 7.90 22.47 -4.60
C ILE A 51 6.64 22.76 -3.79
N LEU A 52 6.63 22.51 -2.48
CA LEU A 52 5.48 22.77 -1.60
C LEU A 52 5.02 24.23 -1.61
N ARG A 53 5.94 25.19 -1.73
CA ARG A 53 5.61 26.63 -1.84
C ARG A 53 4.67 26.93 -3.02
N LYS A 54 4.70 26.13 -4.09
CA LYS A 54 3.81 26.28 -5.24
C LYS A 54 2.35 25.92 -4.94
N PHE A 55 2.08 25.22 -3.84
CA PHE A 55 0.75 24.78 -3.43
C PHE A 55 0.13 25.63 -2.32
N ILE A 56 0.83 26.65 -1.82
CA ILE A 56 0.30 27.57 -0.82
C ILE A 56 -0.92 28.29 -1.42
N GLY A 57 -2.10 28.11 -0.82
CA GLY A 57 -3.35 28.70 -1.29
C GLY A 57 -4.16 27.84 -2.27
N VAL A 58 -3.66 26.67 -2.68
CA VAL A 58 -4.42 25.71 -3.50
C VAL A 58 -5.38 24.93 -2.59
N LYS A 59 -6.68 24.98 -2.88
CA LYS A 59 -7.72 24.31 -2.07
C LYS A 59 -7.63 22.77 -2.13
N ASP A 60 -7.17 22.22 -3.25
CA ASP A 60 -6.98 20.79 -3.46
C ASP A 60 -5.66 20.50 -4.19
N ILE A 61 -4.68 19.95 -3.47
CA ILE A 61 -3.36 19.61 -4.02
C ILE A 61 -3.45 18.40 -4.96
N ALA A 62 -4.44 17.52 -4.79
CA ALA A 62 -4.62 16.36 -5.66
C ALA A 62 -5.03 16.76 -7.09
N SER A 63 -5.68 17.92 -7.25
CA SER A 63 -6.01 18.49 -8.57
C SER A 63 -4.81 19.05 -9.33
N VAL A 64 -3.71 19.36 -8.64
CA VAL A 64 -2.50 19.93 -9.24
C VAL A 64 -1.56 18.79 -9.62
N ARG A 65 -1.52 18.46 -10.91
CA ARG A 65 -0.58 17.47 -11.46
C ARG A 65 0.85 17.96 -11.23
N PHE A 66 1.57 17.37 -10.28
CA PHE A 66 2.98 17.66 -10.06
C PHE A 66 3.84 16.42 -10.14
N SER A 67 4.94 16.55 -10.87
CA SER A 67 5.93 15.50 -11.06
C SER A 67 7.14 15.83 -10.17
N LEU A 68 7.47 14.94 -9.23
CA LEU A 68 8.67 15.10 -8.40
C LEU A 68 9.92 14.68 -9.20
N PRO A 69 11.06 15.39 -9.05
CA PRO A 69 12.35 14.96 -9.58
C PRO A 69 12.80 13.60 -9.01
N ALA A 70 13.56 12.83 -9.79
CA ALA A 70 14.01 11.50 -9.39
C ALA A 70 14.85 11.48 -8.10
N GLN A 71 15.53 12.58 -7.77
CA GLN A 71 16.31 12.75 -6.54
C GLN A 71 15.47 12.65 -5.26
N LEU A 72 14.15 12.87 -5.35
CA LEU A 72 13.21 12.80 -4.23
C LEU A 72 12.44 11.47 -4.18
N LEU A 73 12.70 10.56 -5.13
CA LEU A 73 12.00 9.29 -5.26
C LEU A 73 12.83 8.14 -4.68
N GLU A 74 12.14 7.19 -4.09
CA GLU A 74 12.70 5.88 -3.77
C GLU A 74 12.63 4.99 -5.01
N PRO A 75 13.64 4.15 -5.30
CA PRO A 75 13.62 3.24 -6.43
C PRO A 75 12.69 2.03 -6.22
N THR A 76 11.40 2.32 -6.03
CA THR A 76 10.34 1.36 -5.74
C THR A 76 9.03 1.85 -6.37
N PRO A 77 8.38 1.05 -7.22
CA PRO A 77 7.04 1.33 -7.72
C PRO A 77 5.98 1.37 -6.61
N ASN A 78 4.95 2.20 -6.75
CA ASN A 78 3.90 2.32 -5.74
C ASN A 78 3.14 1.01 -5.50
N LEU A 79 2.86 0.22 -6.54
CA LEU A 79 2.19 -1.08 -6.41
C LEU A 79 3.02 -2.15 -5.69
N GLU A 80 4.37 -2.08 -5.78
CA GLU A 80 5.25 -2.93 -4.98
C GLU A 80 5.31 -2.47 -3.52
N TYR A 81 5.24 -1.15 -3.32
CA TYR A 81 5.39 -0.54 -2.00
C TYR A 81 4.20 -0.87 -1.09
N TRP A 82 2.98 -0.85 -1.62
CA TRP A 82 1.73 -1.09 -0.88
C TRP A 82 1.23 -2.51 -1.03
N THR A 83 1.69 -3.39 -0.13
CA THR A 83 1.29 -4.80 -0.10
C THR A 83 0.62 -5.25 1.20
N TYR A 84 0.73 -4.45 2.26
CA TYR A 84 0.20 -4.75 3.60
C TYR A 84 0.62 -6.10 4.21
N LEU A 85 1.71 -6.69 3.72
CA LEU A 85 2.18 -8.02 4.12
C LEU A 85 3.67 -8.00 4.48
N ASP A 86 4.13 -6.93 5.14
CA ASP A 86 5.53 -6.85 5.58
C ASP A 86 5.89 -7.98 6.56
N ARG A 87 4.89 -8.56 7.25
CA ARG A 87 4.97 -9.77 8.10
C ARG A 87 3.80 -10.73 7.78
N PRO A 88 3.88 -11.56 6.73
CA PRO A 88 2.79 -12.41 6.28
C PRO A 88 2.37 -13.47 7.31
N GLU A 89 3.27 -13.87 8.21
CA GLU A 89 2.95 -14.87 9.24
C GLU A 89 1.87 -14.39 10.22
N THR A 90 1.75 -13.08 10.47
CA THR A 90 0.68 -12.53 11.31
C THR A 90 -0.67 -12.51 10.60
N PHE A 91 -0.68 -12.39 9.27
CA PHE A 91 -1.89 -12.56 8.46
C PHE A 91 -2.37 -14.02 8.53
N THR A 92 -1.46 -14.98 8.32
CA THR A 92 -1.81 -16.41 8.34
C THR A 92 -2.38 -16.88 9.69
N ALA A 93 -1.91 -16.30 10.80
CA ALA A 93 -2.35 -16.65 12.16
C ALA A 93 -3.83 -16.32 12.43
N ILE A 94 -4.43 -15.41 11.67
CA ILE A 94 -5.87 -15.07 11.77
C ILE A 94 -6.72 -16.32 11.51
N GLY A 95 -6.33 -17.15 10.53
CA GLY A 95 -7.07 -18.35 10.13
C GLY A 95 -7.03 -19.48 11.16
N ASP A 96 -6.03 -19.48 12.06
CA ASP A 96 -5.80 -20.54 13.04
C ASP A 96 -6.58 -20.34 14.34
N SER A 97 -7.11 -19.14 14.61
CA SER A 97 -7.70 -18.81 15.90
C SER A 97 -9.19 -19.19 16.00
N ASP A 98 -9.53 -20.02 16.99
CA ASP A 98 -10.90 -20.49 17.23
C ASP A 98 -11.80 -19.53 18.00
N GLU A 99 -11.23 -18.84 18.98
CA GLU A 99 -11.98 -17.92 19.82
C GLU A 99 -12.18 -16.57 19.12
N PRO A 100 -13.41 -16.01 19.05
CA PRO A 100 -13.67 -14.75 18.38
C PRO A 100 -12.81 -13.57 18.86
N LEU A 101 -12.52 -13.50 20.16
CA LEU A 101 -11.66 -12.46 20.71
C LEU A 101 -10.20 -12.66 20.27
N ASP A 102 -9.70 -13.90 20.30
CA ASP A 102 -8.33 -14.18 19.88
C ASP A 102 -8.14 -13.90 18.39
N ARG A 103 -9.12 -14.22 17.53
CA ARG A 103 -9.12 -13.79 16.13
C ARG A 103 -9.05 -12.28 15.97
N MET A 104 -9.87 -11.52 16.71
CA MET A 104 -9.80 -10.06 16.67
C MET A 104 -8.40 -9.57 17.07
N LEU A 105 -7.77 -10.18 18.08
CA LEU A 105 -6.41 -9.84 18.49
C LEU A 105 -5.36 -10.24 17.45
N GLU A 106 -5.55 -11.34 16.71
CA GLU A 106 -4.71 -11.68 15.54
C GLU A 106 -4.85 -10.66 14.42
N VAL A 107 -6.07 -10.19 14.13
CA VAL A 107 -6.32 -9.12 13.15
C VAL A 107 -5.62 -7.82 13.57
N LEU A 108 -5.63 -7.49 14.86
CA LEU A 108 -4.87 -6.34 15.39
C LEU A 108 -3.36 -6.57 15.33
N ARG A 109 -2.88 -7.79 15.58
CA ARG A 109 -1.46 -8.11 15.43
C ARG A 109 -1.00 -7.93 13.99
N PHE A 110 -1.77 -8.44 13.02
CA PHE A 110 -1.59 -8.16 11.60
C PHE A 110 -1.55 -6.65 11.32
N TRP A 111 -2.53 -5.90 11.85
CA TRP A 111 -2.62 -4.45 11.67
C TRP A 111 -1.35 -3.70 12.07
N PHE A 112 -0.74 -4.05 13.21
CA PHE A 112 0.49 -3.40 13.67
C PHE A 112 1.73 -3.81 12.87
N THR A 113 1.68 -4.90 12.12
CA THR A 113 2.82 -5.42 11.35
C THR A 113 2.72 -5.24 9.84
N LYS A 114 1.53 -4.91 9.30
CA LYS A 114 1.26 -4.86 7.86
C LYS A 114 2.15 -3.86 7.10
N ASP A 115 2.53 -2.77 7.76
CA ASP A 115 3.44 -1.75 7.23
C ASP A 115 4.65 -1.52 8.15
N LEU A 116 5.32 -2.61 8.54
CA LEU A 116 6.55 -2.56 9.32
C LEU A 116 7.62 -1.64 8.68
N LYS A 117 7.60 -1.44 7.36
CA LYS A 117 8.43 -0.46 6.65
C LYS A 117 8.31 0.97 7.19
N TYR A 118 7.18 1.38 7.77
CA TYR A 118 7.04 2.71 8.42
C TYR A 118 7.67 2.80 9.80
N VAL A 119 7.81 1.66 10.46
CA VAL A 119 8.47 1.55 11.75
C VAL A 119 9.99 1.55 11.56
N LYS A 120 10.47 0.84 10.53
CA LYS A 120 11.91 0.60 10.28
C LYS A 120 12.55 1.59 9.32
N GLY A 121 11.78 2.10 8.36
CA GLY A 121 12.26 2.91 7.25
C GLY A 121 12.15 4.41 7.49
N LYS A 122 12.74 5.16 6.56
CA LYS A 122 12.55 6.61 6.45
C LYS A 122 11.31 6.91 5.60
N PRO A 123 10.66 8.07 5.79
CA PRO A 123 9.61 8.52 4.88
C PRO A 123 10.16 8.60 3.45
N CYS A 124 9.50 7.93 2.51
CA CYS A 124 9.93 7.87 1.12
C CYS A 124 8.74 8.06 0.18
N LYS A 125 9.03 8.39 -1.08
CA LYS A 125 8.02 8.59 -2.13
C LYS A 125 8.28 7.58 -3.25
N PRO A 126 7.42 6.56 -3.42
CA PRO A 126 7.54 5.62 -4.54
C PRO A 126 7.13 6.28 -5.88
N TYR A 127 7.39 5.59 -6.99
CA TYR A 127 6.91 6.01 -8.31
C TYR A 127 5.39 5.98 -8.37
N ASN A 128 4.76 7.03 -8.87
CA ASN A 128 3.30 7.03 -9.04
C ASN A 128 2.91 6.04 -10.14
N SER A 129 2.02 5.11 -9.83
CA SER A 129 1.58 4.09 -10.76
C SER A 129 0.83 4.65 -11.96
N THR A 130 0.98 3.98 -13.09
CA THR A 130 0.31 4.32 -14.35
C THR A 130 -0.92 3.45 -14.57
N LEU A 131 -1.89 3.89 -15.38
CA LEU A 131 -3.14 3.15 -15.58
C LEU A 131 -2.86 1.76 -16.16
N GLY A 132 -3.45 0.70 -15.58
CA GLY A 132 -3.24 -0.69 -15.98
C GLY A 132 -1.85 -1.26 -15.69
N GLU A 133 -1.01 -0.52 -14.97
CA GLU A 133 0.16 -1.09 -14.30
C GLU A 133 -0.32 -2.10 -13.25
N PHE A 134 0.37 -3.23 -13.12
CA PHE A 134 0.04 -4.21 -12.09
C PHE A 134 1.29 -4.78 -11.42
N PHE A 135 1.13 -5.32 -10.22
CA PHE A 135 2.19 -5.97 -9.48
C PHE A 135 1.65 -7.25 -8.82
N ARG A 136 2.50 -8.26 -8.75
CA ARG A 136 2.19 -9.54 -8.11
C ARG A 136 3.40 -10.14 -7.45
N CYS A 137 3.18 -10.87 -6.36
CA CYS A 137 4.22 -11.58 -5.65
C CYS A 137 3.62 -12.64 -4.72
N ASN A 138 4.50 -13.47 -4.17
CA ASN A 138 4.19 -14.41 -3.10
C ASN A 138 5.02 -14.13 -1.85
N TRP A 139 4.58 -14.68 -0.74
CA TRP A 139 5.41 -14.99 0.43
C TRP A 139 5.26 -16.46 0.79
N GLU A 140 6.27 -17.02 1.43
CA GLU A 140 6.23 -18.35 2.03
C GLU A 140 6.47 -18.23 3.54
N VAL A 141 5.46 -18.61 4.31
CA VAL A 141 5.50 -18.63 5.78
C VAL A 141 5.89 -20.03 6.23
N THR A 142 7.12 -20.16 6.72
CA THR A 142 7.67 -21.41 7.27
C THR A 142 7.57 -21.48 8.80
N GLU A 143 7.44 -20.33 9.45
CA GLU A 143 7.37 -20.18 10.89
C GLU A 143 6.06 -19.50 11.28
N ALA A 144 5.21 -20.21 12.00
CA ALA A 144 3.94 -19.66 12.47
C ALA A 144 4.18 -18.64 13.61
N ALA A 145 3.43 -17.55 13.60
CA ALA A 145 3.39 -16.63 14.73
C ALA A 145 2.82 -17.36 15.97
N PRO A 146 3.30 -17.05 17.19
CA PRO A 146 2.78 -17.68 18.41
C PRO A 146 1.29 -17.33 18.58
N SER A 147 0.43 -18.29 18.89
CA SER A 147 -1.01 -18.01 19.01
C SER A 147 -1.32 -17.03 20.15
N ILE A 148 -2.33 -16.18 19.99
CA ILE A 148 -2.81 -15.31 21.09
C ILE A 148 -3.16 -16.11 22.34
N ALA A 149 -3.79 -17.28 22.20
CA ALA A 149 -4.09 -18.16 23.32
C ALA A 149 -2.84 -18.57 24.12
N THR A 150 -1.74 -18.90 23.42
CA THR A 150 -0.45 -19.21 24.06
C THR A 150 0.14 -18.00 24.76
N LEU A 151 0.10 -16.81 24.14
CA LEU A 151 0.60 -15.57 24.77
C LEU A 151 -0.17 -15.23 26.04
N ARG A 152 -1.49 -15.44 26.04
CA ARG A 152 -2.36 -15.25 27.21
C ARG A 152 -2.05 -16.25 28.33
N ALA A 153 -1.82 -17.52 27.98
CA ALA A 153 -1.49 -18.57 28.95
C ALA A 153 -0.10 -18.40 29.59
N ALA A 154 0.85 -17.81 28.88
CA ALA A 154 2.20 -17.52 29.38
C ALA A 154 2.27 -16.28 30.29
N ALA A 155 1.19 -15.51 30.40
CA ALA A 155 1.16 -14.29 31.19
C ALA A 155 1.31 -14.61 32.70
N PRO A 156 2.14 -13.86 33.45
CA PRO A 156 2.37 -14.15 34.86
C PRO A 156 1.06 -14.03 35.64
N SER A 157 0.56 -15.15 36.18
CA SER A 157 -0.51 -15.14 37.18
C SER A 157 -0.01 -14.44 38.43
N SER A 158 -0.83 -13.59 39.05
CA SER A 158 -0.48 -12.74 40.20
C SER A 158 -0.18 -13.48 41.52
N SER A 159 0.44 -14.66 41.48
CA SER A 159 0.88 -15.39 42.67
C SER A 159 2.24 -16.04 42.47
N LYS A 160 3.24 -15.40 43.09
CA LYS A 160 4.59 -15.84 43.47
C LYS A 160 5.68 -15.87 42.39
N SER A 161 6.69 -15.06 42.69
CA SER A 161 8.04 -15.03 42.14
C SER A 161 8.69 -16.41 42.00
N SER A 162 9.14 -16.74 40.80
CA SER A 162 10.50 -17.24 40.58
C SER A 162 10.87 -17.02 39.13
N VAL A 163 11.99 -16.35 38.92
CA VAL A 163 12.62 -16.15 37.62
C VAL A 163 12.99 -17.53 37.09
N LYS A 164 12.23 -18.01 36.09
CA LYS A 164 12.73 -18.99 35.13
C LYS A 164 12.73 -18.32 33.77
N SER A 165 13.92 -18.27 33.21
CA SER A 165 14.26 -17.81 31.87
C SER A 165 13.19 -18.24 30.88
N THR A 166 12.72 -17.28 30.10
CA THR A 166 11.94 -17.42 28.87
C THR A 166 12.39 -18.67 28.12
N ALA A 167 11.61 -19.75 28.23
CA ALA A 167 11.59 -20.75 27.20
C ALA A 167 11.02 -20.03 25.98
N SER A 168 11.89 -19.68 25.04
CA SER A 168 11.50 -19.42 23.66
C SER A 168 10.67 -20.63 23.23
N THR A 169 9.35 -20.51 23.21
CA THR A 169 8.53 -21.39 22.39
C THR A 169 9.01 -21.13 20.97
N SER A 170 9.92 -22.00 20.51
CA SER A 170 10.38 -22.02 19.14
C SER A 170 9.14 -21.97 18.24
N PRO A 171 9.10 -21.09 17.23
CA PRO A 171 8.01 -21.12 16.28
C PRO A 171 7.87 -22.55 15.75
N LYS A 172 6.65 -23.07 15.75
CA LYS A 172 6.40 -24.38 15.15
C LYS A 172 6.71 -24.22 13.66
N SER A 173 7.73 -24.91 13.18
CA SER A 173 7.99 -25.05 11.75
C SER A 173 6.78 -25.75 11.13
N THR A 174 6.26 -25.21 10.03
CA THR A 174 5.27 -25.93 9.24
C THR A 174 5.96 -27.00 8.41
N ASP A 175 5.37 -28.19 8.29
CA ASP A 175 5.94 -29.27 7.46
C ASP A 175 6.01 -28.87 5.98
N GLU A 176 5.10 -27.99 5.55
CA GLU A 176 5.09 -27.35 4.24
C GLU A 176 4.95 -25.82 4.39
N PRO A 177 5.68 -24.99 3.62
CA PRO A 177 5.53 -23.54 3.67
C PRO A 177 4.12 -23.10 3.29
N ILE A 178 3.53 -22.20 4.09
CA ILE A 178 2.22 -21.62 3.79
C ILE A 178 2.41 -20.47 2.82
N ARG A 179 1.85 -20.58 1.62
CA ARG A 179 1.92 -19.53 0.60
C ARG A 179 0.84 -18.47 0.80
N VAL A 180 1.23 -17.21 0.64
CA VAL A 180 0.34 -16.05 0.56
C VAL A 180 0.61 -15.35 -0.76
N SER A 181 -0.43 -15.18 -1.59
CA SER A 181 -0.33 -14.57 -2.92
C SER A 181 -0.96 -13.19 -2.92
N PHE A 182 -0.36 -12.24 -3.64
CA PHE A 182 -0.81 -10.86 -3.74
C PHE A 182 -0.84 -10.41 -5.19
N LEU A 183 -1.93 -9.75 -5.57
CA LEU A 183 -2.16 -9.13 -6.88
C LEU A 183 -2.70 -7.72 -6.67
N THR A 184 -2.16 -6.75 -7.39
CA THR A 184 -2.67 -5.36 -7.40
C THR A 184 -2.59 -4.77 -8.80
N GLU A 185 -3.54 -3.90 -9.13
CA GLU A 185 -3.60 -3.20 -10.41
C GLU A 185 -3.97 -1.73 -10.17
N GLN A 186 -3.36 -0.82 -10.92
CA GLN A 186 -3.76 0.57 -10.97
C GLN A 186 -5.02 0.72 -11.84
N THR A 187 -6.18 0.63 -11.20
CA THR A 187 -7.49 0.60 -11.87
C THR A 187 -7.98 1.99 -12.31
N SER A 188 -7.49 3.06 -11.67
CA SER A 188 -7.79 4.45 -12.05
C SER A 188 -6.57 5.36 -11.88
N HIS A 189 -6.42 6.37 -12.74
CA HIS A 189 -5.34 7.36 -12.66
C HIS A 189 -5.81 8.75 -12.19
N HIS A 190 -7.06 9.12 -12.45
CA HIS A 190 -7.64 10.41 -12.06
C HIS A 190 -9.06 10.22 -11.50
N PRO A 191 -9.21 10.04 -10.17
CA PRO A 191 -8.15 10.02 -9.16
C PRO A 191 -7.28 8.74 -9.20
N PRO A 192 -6.06 8.75 -8.66
CA PRO A 192 -5.20 7.57 -8.61
C PRO A 192 -5.74 6.57 -7.59
N VAL A 193 -6.17 5.39 -8.07
CA VAL A 193 -6.68 4.28 -7.26
C VAL A 193 -6.06 2.97 -7.76
N SER A 194 -5.61 2.15 -6.81
CA SER A 194 -5.17 0.78 -7.07
C SER A 194 -6.11 -0.20 -6.36
N ALA A 195 -6.52 -1.27 -7.02
CA ALA A 195 -7.24 -2.38 -6.38
C ALA A 195 -6.22 -3.46 -6.01
N PHE A 196 -6.36 -4.06 -4.82
CA PHE A 196 -5.53 -5.20 -4.43
C PHE A 196 -6.36 -6.37 -3.93
N TYR A 197 -5.79 -7.56 -4.08
CA TYR A 197 -6.30 -8.82 -3.55
C TYR A 197 -5.15 -9.67 -2.98
N VAL A 198 -5.43 -10.31 -1.85
CA VAL A 198 -4.54 -11.22 -1.13
C VAL A 198 -5.27 -12.55 -0.96
N GLU A 199 -4.58 -13.66 -1.20
CA GLU A 199 -5.13 -14.99 -1.01
C GLU A 199 -4.17 -15.87 -0.19
N CYS A 200 -4.71 -16.62 0.77
CA CYS A 200 -4.03 -17.71 1.45
C CYS A 200 -5.00 -18.90 1.62
N PRO A 201 -5.13 -19.76 0.60
CA PRO A 201 -6.10 -20.87 0.60
C PRO A 201 -5.85 -21.87 1.73
N ALA A 202 -4.58 -22.15 2.05
CA ALA A 202 -4.19 -23.07 3.13
C ALA A 202 -4.82 -22.67 4.49
N LYS A 203 -4.92 -21.37 4.77
CA LYS A 203 -5.54 -20.82 5.98
C LYS A 203 -7.01 -20.40 5.78
N GLY A 204 -7.54 -20.53 4.56
CA GLY A 204 -8.89 -20.10 4.22
C GLY A 204 -9.08 -18.61 4.40
N LEU A 205 -8.07 -17.82 4.02
CA LEU A 205 -8.07 -16.36 4.15
C LEU A 205 -8.02 -15.69 2.79
N SER A 206 -8.75 -14.60 2.65
CA SER A 206 -8.53 -13.59 1.62
C SER A 206 -8.55 -12.19 2.23
N ALA A 207 -7.89 -11.24 1.58
CA ALA A 207 -8.02 -9.83 1.90
C ALA A 207 -8.08 -8.97 0.64
N ARG A 208 -8.83 -7.87 0.67
CA ARG A 208 -8.98 -6.98 -0.49
C ARG A 208 -9.29 -5.55 -0.07
N GLY A 209 -9.07 -4.61 -0.97
CA GLY A 209 -9.39 -3.20 -0.77
C GLY A 209 -8.88 -2.34 -1.91
N PHE A 210 -9.11 -1.04 -1.78
CA PHE A 210 -8.54 -0.05 -2.69
C PHE A 210 -7.52 0.84 -1.97
N ASP A 211 -6.41 1.08 -2.65
CA ASP A 211 -5.39 2.02 -2.24
C ASP A 211 -5.62 3.35 -2.93
N GLN A 212 -6.05 4.31 -2.14
CA GLN A 212 -6.18 5.71 -2.54
C GLN A 212 -5.76 6.59 -1.36
N LEU A 213 -4.89 7.56 -1.65
CA LEU A 213 -4.44 8.55 -0.67
C LEU A 213 -4.97 9.93 -1.04
N SER A 214 -5.45 10.65 -0.03
CA SER A 214 -5.71 12.09 -0.09
C SER A 214 -4.65 12.81 0.73
N ALA A 215 -4.03 13.83 0.16
CA ALA A 215 -2.96 14.59 0.83
C ALA A 215 -3.32 16.08 0.88
N LYS A 216 -3.22 16.66 2.07
CA LYS A 216 -3.51 18.07 2.33
C LYS A 216 -2.35 18.74 3.05
N PHE A 217 -1.84 19.84 2.50
CA PHE A 217 -0.83 20.65 3.17
C PHE A 217 -1.48 21.47 4.30
N THR A 218 -0.90 21.40 5.50
CA THR A 218 -1.39 22.08 6.70
C THR A 218 -0.50 23.26 7.11
N GLY A 219 0.46 23.65 6.26
CA GLY A 219 1.43 24.72 6.51
C GLY A 219 2.78 24.21 6.99
N THR A 220 2.81 23.42 8.06
CA THR A 220 4.06 22.87 8.62
C THR A 220 4.19 21.36 8.47
N SER A 221 3.13 20.69 8.00
CA SER A 221 3.11 19.27 7.69
C SER A 221 2.23 18.98 6.47
N ILE A 222 2.25 17.73 6.01
CA ILE A 222 1.27 17.19 5.06
C ILE A 222 0.46 16.14 5.80
N LYS A 223 -0.86 16.34 5.89
CA LYS A 223 -1.78 15.32 6.40
C LYS A 223 -2.16 14.41 5.24
N VAL A 224 -1.95 13.12 5.41
CA VAL A 224 -2.31 12.05 4.47
C VAL A 224 -3.43 11.24 5.10
N THR A 225 -4.54 11.11 4.39
CA THR A 225 -5.72 10.34 4.80
C THR A 225 -6.10 9.35 3.70
N PRO A 226 -6.94 8.34 4.00
CA PRO A 226 -7.61 7.57 2.97
C PRO A 226 -8.39 8.47 2.02
N GLY A 227 -8.37 8.13 0.73
CA GLY A 227 -9.27 8.73 -0.25
C GLY A 227 -10.68 8.14 -0.16
N GLU A 228 -11.61 8.67 -0.96
CA GLU A 228 -13.02 8.29 -0.98
C GLU A 228 -13.26 6.79 -1.23
N HIS A 229 -12.42 6.15 -2.05
CA HIS A 229 -12.55 4.74 -2.40
C HIS A 229 -11.78 3.81 -1.45
N ASN A 230 -10.88 4.34 -0.61
CA ASN A 230 -10.17 3.54 0.39
C ASN A 230 -11.03 3.43 1.66
N LEU A 231 -11.88 2.40 1.69
CA LEU A 231 -12.73 2.09 2.84
C LEU A 231 -12.08 1.11 3.83
N GLY A 232 -10.78 0.85 3.67
CA GLY A 232 -10.00 -0.05 4.50
C GLY A 232 -9.66 -1.40 3.84
N ILE A 233 -9.09 -2.29 4.65
CA ILE A 233 -8.75 -3.66 4.28
C ILE A 233 -9.89 -4.56 4.73
N PHE A 234 -10.45 -5.36 3.81
CA PHE A 234 -11.50 -6.33 4.08
C PHE A 234 -10.91 -7.73 4.11
N ILE A 235 -10.90 -8.38 5.27
CA ILE A 235 -10.38 -9.75 5.45
C ILE A 235 -11.57 -10.71 5.56
N THR A 236 -11.55 -11.82 4.82
CA THR A 236 -12.57 -12.87 4.87
C THR A 236 -11.97 -14.18 5.34
N LEU A 237 -12.63 -14.85 6.29
CA LEU A 237 -12.28 -16.18 6.78
C LEU A 237 -13.26 -17.21 6.21
N HIS A 238 -12.90 -17.82 5.08
CA HIS A 238 -13.75 -18.75 4.34
C HIS A 238 -14.08 -20.02 5.14
N LYS A 239 -13.17 -20.46 6.02
CA LYS A 239 -13.39 -21.61 6.92
C LYS A 239 -14.31 -21.29 8.12
N ARG A 240 -14.80 -20.06 8.23
CA ARG A 240 -15.65 -19.58 9.34
C ARG A 240 -17.00 -19.06 8.84
N ASP A 241 -17.52 -19.67 7.77
CA ASP A 241 -18.79 -19.28 7.17
C ASP A 241 -18.74 -17.78 6.76
N ASP A 242 -17.64 -17.46 6.05
CA ASP A 242 -17.28 -16.13 5.56
C ASP A 242 -17.35 -15.01 6.62
N GLU A 243 -16.78 -15.26 7.80
CA GLU A 243 -16.57 -14.21 8.80
C GLU A 243 -15.69 -13.10 8.21
N GLN A 244 -16.13 -11.84 8.32
CA GLN A 244 -15.47 -10.69 7.69
C GLN A 244 -15.04 -9.63 8.69
N TYR A 245 -13.85 -9.08 8.47
CA TYR A 245 -13.31 -7.93 9.18
C TYR A 245 -13.10 -6.76 8.23
N GLN A 246 -13.43 -5.54 8.66
CA GLN A 246 -13.07 -4.30 7.97
C GLN A 246 -12.10 -3.50 8.85
N LEU A 247 -10.95 -3.13 8.30
CA LEU A 247 -9.89 -2.39 8.99
C LEU A 247 -9.71 -1.03 8.33
N THR A 248 -10.18 0.05 8.94
CA THR A 248 -10.01 1.41 8.41
C THR A 248 -8.64 1.97 8.77
N HIS A 249 -8.15 2.95 8.00
CA HIS A 249 -6.83 3.55 8.23
C HIS A 249 -6.91 4.87 9.01
N PRO A 250 -5.97 5.13 9.93
CA PRO A 250 -5.80 6.42 10.58
C PRO A 250 -5.19 7.44 9.62
N ALA A 251 -5.12 8.70 10.07
CA ALA A 251 -4.36 9.71 9.35
C ALA A 251 -2.86 9.60 9.64
N ALA A 252 -2.03 9.87 8.63
CA ALA A 252 -0.60 10.03 8.77
C ALA A 252 -0.20 11.49 8.55
N HIS A 253 0.85 11.93 9.22
CA HIS A 253 1.37 13.29 9.13
C HIS A 253 2.84 13.23 8.76
N LEU A 254 3.18 13.85 7.62
CA LEU A 254 4.57 14.08 7.23
C LEU A 254 5.00 15.44 7.79
N GLY A 255 5.72 15.41 8.91
CA GLY A 255 6.19 16.58 9.65
C GLY A 255 7.69 16.86 9.49
N GLY A 256 8.22 17.71 10.37
CA GLY A 256 9.66 18.00 10.44
C GLY A 256 10.21 18.89 9.31
N LEU A 257 9.32 19.37 8.43
CA LEU A 257 9.63 20.23 7.29
C LEU A 257 10.43 21.50 7.67
N LEU A 258 10.13 22.10 8.81
CA LEU A 258 10.84 23.29 9.32
C LEU A 258 12.07 22.95 10.17
N ARG A 259 12.17 21.72 10.69
CA ARG A 259 13.22 21.27 11.63
C ARG A 259 14.39 20.57 10.93
N GLY A 260 14.40 20.51 9.60
CA GLY A 260 15.55 19.99 8.84
C GLY A 260 15.52 18.49 8.57
N GLY A 261 14.46 17.76 8.93
CA GLY A 261 14.35 16.32 8.69
C GLY A 261 12.89 15.85 8.63
N LEU A 262 12.56 15.05 7.62
CA LEU A 262 11.21 14.51 7.46
C LEU A 262 10.93 13.42 8.51
N SER A 263 9.76 13.47 9.14
CA SER A 263 9.28 12.43 10.04
C SER A 263 7.83 12.08 9.75
N VAL A 264 7.48 10.81 9.92
CA VAL A 264 6.09 10.33 9.87
C VAL A 264 5.60 10.10 11.29
N SER A 265 4.48 10.75 11.61
CA SER A 265 3.63 10.44 12.77
C SER A 265 2.26 9.94 12.29
N VAL A 266 1.57 9.20 13.16
CA VAL A 266 0.21 8.72 12.92
C VAL A 266 -0.68 9.36 13.97
N GLY A 267 -1.87 9.80 13.56
CA GLY A 267 -2.86 10.47 14.41
C GLY A 267 -4.27 9.97 14.12
N ASP A 268 -5.25 10.56 14.79
CA ASP A 268 -6.67 10.20 14.72
C ASP A 268 -6.98 8.76 15.18
N GLN A 269 -8.22 8.33 14.90
CA GLN A 269 -8.75 7.03 15.26
C GLN A 269 -8.92 6.15 14.03
N CYS A 270 -8.76 4.85 14.22
CA CYS A 270 -9.15 3.86 13.23
C CYS A 270 -9.91 2.70 13.87
N TYR A 271 -10.58 1.92 13.03
CA TYR A 271 -11.56 0.94 13.45
C TYR A 271 -11.27 -0.43 12.85
N THR A 272 -11.51 -1.46 13.64
CA THR A 272 -11.62 -2.84 13.14
C THR A 272 -12.97 -3.39 13.53
N THR A 273 -13.81 -3.73 12.56
CA THR A 273 -15.18 -4.20 12.80
C THR A 273 -15.36 -5.62 12.29
N CYS A 274 -16.08 -6.45 13.05
CA CYS A 274 -16.55 -7.76 12.63
C CYS A 274 -18.04 -7.90 13.01
N PRO A 275 -18.97 -7.70 12.04
CA PRO A 275 -20.40 -7.78 12.30
C PRO A 275 -20.84 -9.15 12.84
N LYS A 276 -20.29 -10.24 12.29
CA LYS A 276 -20.65 -11.62 12.63
C LYS A 276 -20.40 -11.96 14.10
N THR A 277 -19.23 -11.56 14.62
CA THR A 277 -18.88 -11.76 16.04
C THR A 277 -19.38 -10.64 16.95
N ARG A 278 -19.98 -9.59 16.35
CA ARG A 278 -20.43 -8.36 17.01
C ARG A 278 -19.30 -7.72 17.81
N THR A 279 -18.08 -7.71 17.26
CA THR A 279 -16.91 -7.09 17.89
C THR A 279 -16.40 -5.90 17.09
N LYS A 280 -16.02 -4.84 17.80
CA LYS A 280 -15.40 -3.65 17.24
C LYS A 280 -14.19 -3.26 18.06
N THR A 281 -13.15 -2.79 17.39
CA THR A 281 -11.99 -2.16 17.99
C THR A 281 -11.96 -0.69 17.60
N ILE A 282 -11.69 0.18 18.56
CA ILE A 282 -11.28 1.57 18.31
C ILE A 282 -9.81 1.67 18.73
N LEU A 283 -8.93 2.02 17.80
CA LEU A 283 -7.55 2.42 18.08
C LEU A 283 -7.45 3.93 17.96
N HIS A 284 -6.75 4.56 18.89
CA HIS A 284 -6.45 5.98 18.91
C HIS A 284 -4.93 6.18 18.92
N TYR A 285 -4.43 6.81 17.86
CA TYR A 285 -3.02 7.16 17.72
C TYR A 285 -2.84 8.59 18.22
N HIS A 286 -2.03 8.75 19.26
CA HIS A 286 -1.78 10.06 19.81
C HIS A 286 -0.72 10.80 19.02
N GLU A 287 -1.07 12.01 18.59
CA GLU A 287 -0.11 12.96 18.03
C GLU A 287 0.83 13.47 19.13
N GLU A 288 2.06 13.80 18.74
CA GLU A 288 3.02 14.41 19.65
C GLU A 288 2.54 15.81 20.07
N GLY A 289 2.23 15.98 21.35
CA GLY A 289 1.99 17.30 21.93
C GLY A 289 3.27 18.14 22.06
N TRP A 290 3.14 19.47 22.06
CA TRP A 290 4.26 20.42 22.19
C TRP A 290 5.10 20.22 23.47
N LEU A 291 4.51 19.65 24.52
CA LEU A 291 5.14 19.42 25.84
C LEU A 291 5.89 18.08 25.97
N GLY A 292 6.05 17.33 24.87
CA GLY A 292 6.96 16.18 24.77
C GLY A 292 6.73 15.08 25.80
N LYS A 293 5.92 14.06 25.48
CA LYS A 293 5.86 12.80 26.25
C LYS A 293 5.08 11.63 25.61
N ALA A 294 4.34 11.81 24.52
CA ALA A 294 3.59 10.72 23.88
C ALA A 294 4.14 10.38 22.49
N GLN A 295 5.42 9.99 22.41
CA GLN A 295 6.00 9.58 21.13
C GLN A 295 5.40 8.24 20.69
N ASN A 296 4.76 8.23 19.52
CA ASN A 296 4.16 7.04 18.89
C ASN A 296 3.20 6.22 19.79
N ARG A 297 2.51 6.87 20.75
CA ARG A 297 1.60 6.16 21.66
C ARG A 297 0.33 5.74 20.92
N VAL A 298 -0.10 4.50 21.15
CA VAL A 298 -1.40 3.98 20.73
C VAL A 298 -2.18 3.46 21.95
N GLU A 299 -3.47 3.77 21.99
CA GLU A 299 -4.43 3.22 22.96
C GLU A 299 -5.66 2.67 22.21
N GLY A 300 -6.37 1.72 22.78
CA GLY A 300 -7.58 1.20 22.15
C GLY A 300 -8.40 0.29 23.03
N VAL A 301 -9.62 0.01 22.58
CA VAL A 301 -10.56 -0.92 23.22
C VAL A 301 -11.16 -1.84 22.19
N VAL A 302 -11.22 -3.13 22.50
CA VAL A 302 -12.02 -4.15 21.80
C VAL A 302 -13.29 -4.34 22.62
N PHE A 303 -14.46 -4.25 21.99
CA PHE A 303 -15.74 -4.29 22.69
C PHE A 303 -16.83 -4.96 21.86
N LYS A 304 -17.91 -5.37 22.54
CA LYS A 304 -19.14 -5.82 21.88
C LYS A 304 -19.93 -4.63 21.36
N TYR A 305 -20.38 -4.69 20.11
CA TYR A 305 -21.17 -3.62 19.50
C TYR A 305 -22.41 -4.17 18.78
N ASP A 306 -23.29 -3.28 18.35
CA ASP A 306 -24.43 -3.61 17.51
C ASP A 306 -24.19 -3.13 16.08
N PRO A 307 -24.03 -4.01 15.08
CA PRO A 307 -23.78 -3.61 13.70
C PRO A 307 -24.86 -2.69 13.12
N GLU A 308 -26.12 -2.88 13.52
CA GLU A 308 -27.25 -2.05 13.08
C GLU A 308 -27.28 -0.67 13.76
N LYS A 309 -26.50 -0.50 14.84
CA LYS A 309 -26.41 0.74 15.62
C LYS A 309 -24.96 0.98 16.07
N ASP A 310 -24.09 1.21 15.08
CA ASP A 310 -22.69 1.52 15.34
C ASP A 310 -22.50 3.01 15.72
N ASP A 311 -22.92 3.37 16.93
CA ASP A 311 -22.90 4.73 17.47
C ASP A 311 -21.62 5.07 18.28
N LYS A 312 -20.75 4.10 18.50
CA LYS A 312 -19.53 4.24 19.33
C LYS A 312 -18.34 4.55 18.43
N VAL A 313 -17.96 5.82 18.38
CA VAL A 313 -16.85 6.31 17.56
C VAL A 313 -15.59 6.61 18.39
N ARG A 314 -15.72 7.01 19.66
CA ARG A 314 -14.56 7.24 20.54
C ARG A 314 -14.49 6.17 21.62
N ILE A 315 -13.28 5.93 22.12
CA ILE A 315 -13.02 5.04 23.26
C ILE A 315 -13.91 5.41 24.47
N ALA A 316 -14.08 6.71 24.74
CA ALA A 316 -14.90 7.20 25.84
C ALA A 316 -16.41 6.92 25.69
N ASP A 317 -16.88 6.61 24.48
CA ASP A 317 -18.30 6.29 24.22
C ASP A 317 -18.62 4.82 24.54
N VAL A 318 -17.60 3.99 24.81
CA VAL A 318 -17.75 2.55 25.05
C VAL A 318 -18.02 2.26 26.54
N PRO A 319 -19.16 1.64 26.88
CA PRO A 319 -19.45 1.24 28.26
C PRO A 319 -18.46 0.17 28.75
N GLU A 320 -17.97 0.30 29.99
CA GLU A 320 -16.99 -0.62 30.58
C GLU A 320 -17.41 -2.10 30.50
N LYS A 321 -18.69 -2.37 30.70
CA LYS A 321 -19.27 -3.73 30.66
C LYS A 321 -19.17 -4.41 29.29
N ASP A 322 -19.03 -3.62 28.21
CA ASP A 322 -18.96 -4.11 26.84
C ASP A 322 -17.51 -4.34 26.40
N VAL A 323 -16.52 -3.87 27.16
CA VAL A 323 -15.09 -3.98 26.86
C VAL A 323 -14.61 -5.42 27.08
N LEU A 324 -14.05 -6.00 26.03
CA LEU A 324 -13.45 -7.33 26.00
C LEU A 324 -11.94 -7.28 26.21
N ALA A 325 -11.27 -6.28 25.64
CA ALA A 325 -9.83 -6.10 25.77
C ALA A 325 -9.42 -4.63 25.62
N ARG A 326 -8.24 -4.28 26.13
CA ARG A 326 -7.61 -2.97 26.01
C ARG A 326 -6.27 -3.09 25.34
N ILE A 327 -6.01 -2.19 24.40
CA ILE A 327 -4.74 -2.09 23.67
C ILE A 327 -3.99 -0.89 24.20
N THR A 328 -2.70 -1.06 24.49
CA THR A 328 -1.82 0.05 24.91
C THR A 328 -0.42 -0.19 24.38
N GLY A 329 0.31 0.86 24.04
CA GLY A 329 1.75 0.75 23.81
C GLY A 329 2.29 1.82 22.88
N ASN A 330 3.39 1.47 22.22
CA ASN A 330 4.08 2.28 21.23
C ASN A 330 4.03 1.54 19.89
N TRP A 331 3.39 2.13 18.88
CA TRP A 331 3.17 1.48 17.59
C TRP A 331 4.43 1.35 16.72
N LYS A 332 5.58 1.87 17.19
CA LYS A 332 6.91 1.60 16.61
C LYS A 332 7.76 0.62 17.41
N GLU A 333 7.32 0.24 18.61
CA GLU A 333 8.08 -0.62 19.51
C GLU A 333 7.20 -1.79 19.97
N LYS A 334 6.54 -1.68 21.13
CA LYS A 334 5.77 -2.76 21.73
C LYS A 334 4.33 -2.36 21.93
N VAL A 335 3.43 -3.26 21.54
CA VAL A 335 2.00 -3.15 21.79
C VAL A 335 1.58 -4.28 22.72
N PHE A 336 0.75 -3.94 23.69
CA PHE A 336 0.25 -4.83 24.73
C PHE A 336 -1.27 -4.90 24.69
N VAL A 337 -1.79 -6.02 25.18
CA VAL A 337 -3.22 -6.26 25.41
C VAL A 337 -3.48 -6.63 26.86
N SER A 338 -4.57 -6.14 27.44
CA SER A 338 -5.15 -6.70 28.67
C SER A 338 -6.60 -7.11 28.41
N VAL A 339 -7.05 -8.20 29.01
CA VAL A 339 -8.31 -8.87 28.64
C VAL A 339 -9.28 -8.91 29.83
N ALA A 340 -10.57 -8.79 29.55
CA ALA A 340 -11.63 -8.92 30.54
C ALA A 340 -11.63 -10.32 31.22
N PRO A 341 -12.13 -10.43 32.46
CA PRO A 341 -12.61 -9.35 33.32
C PRO A 341 -11.48 -8.61 34.06
N ASN A 342 -10.23 -9.11 33.98
CA ASN A 342 -9.11 -8.57 34.73
C ASN A 342 -8.09 -7.87 33.82
N PHE A 343 -8.26 -6.57 33.67
CA PHE A 343 -7.38 -5.73 32.83
C PHE A 343 -6.02 -5.39 33.45
N LYS A 344 -5.66 -5.97 34.60
CA LYS A 344 -4.41 -5.67 35.31
C LYS A 344 -3.17 -6.28 34.65
N VAL A 345 -3.33 -7.41 33.98
CA VAL A 345 -2.21 -8.12 33.35
C VAL A 345 -2.03 -7.60 31.93
N GLN A 346 -0.85 -7.08 31.64
CA GLN A 346 -0.46 -6.71 30.28
C GLN A 346 0.28 -7.86 29.62
N ILE A 347 -0.26 -8.30 28.48
CA ILE A 347 0.28 -9.37 27.66
C ILE A 347 0.89 -8.72 26.41
N PRO A 348 2.15 -9.00 26.05
CA PRO A 348 2.73 -8.50 24.81
C PRO A 348 1.93 -9.05 23.61
N LEU A 349 1.31 -8.15 22.83
CA LEU A 349 0.62 -8.51 21.59
C LEU A 349 1.63 -8.68 20.46
N ILE A 350 2.53 -7.71 20.34
CA ILE A 350 3.63 -7.72 19.37
C ILE A 350 4.78 -6.83 19.84
N ASP A 351 6.01 -7.30 19.63
CA ASP A 351 7.23 -6.50 19.73
C ASP A 351 7.77 -6.30 18.31
N LEU A 352 7.71 -5.06 17.82
CA LEU A 352 8.13 -4.68 16.47
C LEU A 352 9.64 -4.49 16.38
N THR A 353 10.33 -4.31 17.51
CA THR A 353 11.76 -4.03 17.60
C THR A 353 12.64 -5.09 16.93
N PRO A 354 12.44 -6.40 17.17
CA PRO A 354 13.24 -7.44 16.53
C PRO A 354 12.78 -7.81 15.11
N LEU A 355 11.62 -7.32 14.65
CA LEU A 355 11.08 -7.73 13.36
C LEU A 355 11.82 -7.08 12.19
N GLU A 356 11.94 -7.84 11.11
CA GLU A 356 12.42 -7.40 9.80
C GLU A 356 11.34 -7.64 8.75
N LEU A 357 11.41 -6.96 7.61
CA LEU A 357 10.46 -7.20 6.52
C LEU A 357 10.71 -8.59 5.93
N VAL A 358 9.66 -9.39 5.74
CA VAL A 358 9.80 -10.66 5.04
C VAL A 358 9.90 -10.38 3.53
N PRO A 359 10.95 -10.89 2.85
CA PRO A 359 11.15 -10.63 1.43
C PRO A 359 10.02 -11.21 0.59
N LYS A 360 9.65 -10.48 -0.47
CA LYS A 360 8.71 -10.94 -1.48
C LYS A 360 9.37 -11.96 -2.40
N ILE A 361 8.65 -12.99 -2.79
CA ILE A 361 8.99 -13.89 -3.89
C ILE A 361 8.37 -13.29 -5.16
N LEU A 362 9.23 -12.89 -6.09
CA LEU A 362 8.85 -12.14 -7.28
C LEU A 362 8.82 -13.06 -8.51
N PRO A 363 7.99 -12.74 -9.52
CA PRO A 363 8.09 -13.40 -10.82
C PRO A 363 9.49 -13.22 -11.41
N PRO A 364 10.08 -14.25 -12.06
CA PRO A 364 11.31 -14.10 -12.82
C PRO A 364 11.22 -12.98 -13.85
N ALA A 365 12.30 -12.25 -14.08
CA ALA A 365 12.29 -11.07 -14.97
C ALA A 365 11.80 -11.37 -16.40
N LEU A 366 12.05 -12.58 -16.91
CA LEU A 366 11.60 -13.01 -18.23
C LEU A 366 10.09 -13.30 -18.30
N SER A 367 9.48 -13.66 -17.18
CA SER A 367 8.04 -13.94 -17.05
C SER A 367 7.21 -12.69 -16.72
N GLN A 368 7.87 -11.55 -16.46
CA GLN A 368 7.17 -10.30 -16.15
C GLN A 368 6.68 -9.63 -17.43
N LEU A 369 5.41 -9.25 -17.51
CA LEU A 369 4.87 -8.50 -18.66
C LEU A 369 5.39 -7.06 -18.71
N PRO A 370 5.33 -6.37 -19.88
CA PRO A 370 5.82 -5.00 -20.02
C PRO A 370 5.18 -3.98 -19.06
N ASN A 371 3.93 -4.19 -18.65
CA ASN A 371 3.19 -3.36 -17.69
C ASN A 371 3.23 -3.90 -16.24
N GLU A 372 4.04 -4.91 -15.93
CA GLU A 372 4.35 -5.27 -14.54
C GLU A 372 5.27 -4.23 -13.92
N SER A 373 4.93 -3.72 -12.73
CA SER A 373 5.58 -2.56 -12.11
C SER A 373 7.11 -2.61 -12.10
N LEU A 374 7.70 -3.76 -11.78
CA LEU A 374 9.16 -3.88 -11.70
C LEU A 374 9.81 -3.75 -13.08
N ARG A 375 9.27 -4.43 -14.09
CA ARG A 375 9.74 -4.33 -15.48
C ARG A 375 9.43 -2.94 -16.07
N TYR A 376 8.24 -2.42 -15.83
CA TYR A 376 7.78 -1.13 -16.33
C TYR A 376 8.67 0.04 -15.85
N TRP A 377 9.09 0.01 -14.59
CA TRP A 377 9.94 1.03 -13.98
C TRP A 377 11.44 0.67 -13.94
N ALA A 378 11.87 -0.43 -14.57
CA ALA A 378 13.24 -0.94 -14.48
C ALA A 378 14.28 0.12 -14.90
N GLY A 379 14.08 0.80 -16.04
CA GLY A 379 15.02 1.81 -16.52
C GLY A 379 15.17 3.02 -15.58
N VAL A 380 14.09 3.46 -14.94
CA VAL A 380 14.13 4.54 -13.94
C VAL A 380 14.83 4.05 -12.67
N THR A 381 14.54 2.82 -12.26
CA THR A 381 15.13 2.15 -11.09
C THR A 381 16.63 2.01 -11.23
N ASP A 382 17.09 1.49 -12.37
CA ASP A 382 18.50 1.29 -12.67
C ASP A 382 19.25 2.62 -12.72
N ALA A 383 18.67 3.64 -13.35
CA ALA A 383 19.26 4.98 -13.39
C ALA A 383 19.37 5.61 -11.98
N ILE A 384 18.35 5.47 -11.11
CA ILE A 384 18.43 5.96 -9.72
C ILE A 384 19.51 5.21 -8.94
N ARG A 385 19.56 3.87 -9.06
CA ARG A 385 20.57 3.03 -8.38
C ARG A 385 21.99 3.35 -8.85
N ALA A 386 22.17 3.62 -10.15
CA ALA A 386 23.41 4.09 -10.74
C ALA A 386 23.73 5.57 -10.45
N ARG A 387 22.87 6.26 -9.69
CA ARG A 387 22.99 7.70 -9.36
C ARG A 387 23.02 8.61 -10.59
N GLN A 388 22.30 8.23 -11.63
CA GLN A 388 22.10 9.01 -12.86
C GLN A 388 20.74 9.72 -12.77
N PHE A 389 20.58 10.67 -11.86
CA PHE A 389 19.26 11.25 -11.55
C PHE A 389 18.69 12.11 -12.69
N GLY A 390 19.54 12.75 -13.49
CA GLY A 390 19.15 13.41 -14.73
C GLY A 390 18.51 12.42 -15.72
N ARG A 391 19.21 11.30 -16.01
CA ARG A 391 18.69 10.21 -16.86
C ARG A 391 17.39 9.64 -16.29
N ALA A 392 17.33 9.37 -14.99
CA ALA A 392 16.12 8.86 -14.34
C ALA A 392 14.93 9.82 -14.50
N THR A 393 15.17 11.13 -14.43
CA THR A 393 14.14 12.15 -14.64
C THR A 393 13.64 12.16 -16.09
N VAL A 394 14.54 12.02 -17.08
CA VAL A 394 14.18 11.90 -18.50
C VAL A 394 13.32 10.66 -18.74
N LEU A 395 13.79 9.48 -18.36
CA LEU A 395 13.06 8.21 -18.53
C LEU A 395 11.68 8.24 -17.87
N LYS A 396 11.61 8.80 -16.66
CA LYS A 396 10.34 8.97 -15.94
C LYS A 396 9.38 9.91 -16.69
N THR A 397 9.91 11.01 -17.24
CA THR A 397 9.10 11.97 -18.01
C THR A 397 8.57 11.34 -19.29
N GLU A 398 9.38 10.54 -20.00
CA GLU A 398 8.95 9.79 -21.19
C GLU A 398 7.81 8.82 -20.88
N ILE A 399 7.88 8.10 -19.75
CA ILE A 399 6.79 7.23 -19.28
C ILE A 399 5.52 8.05 -19.02
N GLU A 400 5.62 9.15 -18.27
CA GLU A 400 4.48 10.01 -17.94
C GLU A 400 3.83 10.64 -19.19
N GLU A 401 4.63 11.07 -20.17
CA GLU A 401 4.14 11.66 -21.41
C GLU A 401 3.47 10.65 -22.34
N ARG A 402 4.03 9.44 -22.44
CA ARG A 402 3.41 8.32 -23.16
C ARG A 402 2.04 7.98 -22.58
N GLN A 403 1.91 7.97 -21.25
CA GLN A 403 0.64 7.77 -20.56
C GLN A 403 -0.38 8.87 -20.87
N ARG A 404 0.04 10.14 -20.84
CA ARG A 404 -0.83 11.27 -21.22
C ARG A 404 -1.28 11.18 -22.68
N ARG A 405 -0.40 10.75 -23.59
CA ARG A 405 -0.75 10.57 -24.99
C ARG A 405 -1.81 9.47 -25.15
N LYS A 406 -1.62 8.30 -24.56
CA LYS A 406 -2.59 7.20 -24.62
C LYS A 406 -3.92 7.52 -23.96
N ALA A 407 -3.93 8.32 -22.91
CA ALA A 407 -5.17 8.82 -22.31
C ALA A 407 -5.96 9.69 -23.31
N ARG A 408 -5.28 10.59 -24.04
CA ARG A 408 -5.91 11.40 -25.10
C ARG A 408 -6.40 10.55 -26.26
N GLU A 409 -5.60 9.60 -26.74
CA GLU A 409 -5.98 8.69 -27.83
C GLU A 409 -7.26 7.89 -27.47
N ARG A 410 -7.37 7.42 -26.23
CA ARG A 410 -8.59 6.74 -25.75
C ARG A 410 -9.80 7.66 -25.68
N GLU A 411 -9.61 8.89 -25.18
CA GLU A 411 -10.66 9.90 -25.12
C GLU A 411 -11.16 10.29 -26.52
N GLU A 412 -10.24 10.56 -27.45
CA GLU A 412 -10.54 10.88 -28.85
C GLU A 412 -11.21 9.71 -29.59
N GLY A 413 -10.80 8.48 -29.27
CA GLY A 413 -11.39 7.26 -29.83
C GLY A 413 -12.71 6.81 -29.17
N GLY A 414 -13.14 7.45 -28.08
CA GLY A 414 -14.31 7.03 -27.31
C GLY A 414 -14.15 5.63 -26.67
N VAL A 415 -12.91 5.20 -26.42
CA VAL A 415 -12.60 3.87 -25.86
C VAL A 415 -12.57 3.96 -24.35
N GLU A 416 -13.52 3.29 -23.71
CA GLU A 416 -13.53 3.15 -22.25
C GLU A 416 -12.46 2.15 -21.81
N TRP A 417 -11.69 2.53 -20.78
CA TRP A 417 -10.72 1.62 -20.15
C TRP A 417 -11.41 0.77 -19.10
N SER A 418 -11.13 -0.54 -19.10
CA SER A 418 -11.50 -1.46 -18.02
C SER A 418 -10.24 -2.12 -17.45
N PRO A 419 -10.12 -2.27 -16.12
CA PRO A 419 -9.03 -3.02 -15.53
C PRO A 419 -9.05 -4.49 -15.98
N ARG A 420 -7.86 -5.10 -16.01
CA ARG A 420 -7.70 -6.48 -16.46
C ARG A 420 -8.13 -7.47 -15.36
N PHE A 421 -7.65 -7.27 -14.15
CA PHE A 421 -7.76 -8.25 -13.07
C PHE A 421 -8.91 -7.97 -12.11
N PHE A 422 -9.53 -6.80 -12.20
CA PHE A 422 -10.58 -6.35 -11.29
C PHE A 422 -11.83 -5.87 -12.03
N VAL A 423 -13.00 -6.20 -11.47
CA VAL A 423 -14.29 -5.79 -11.99
C VAL A 423 -14.51 -4.30 -11.72
N GLY A 424 -14.33 -3.49 -12.76
CA GLY A 424 -14.51 -2.04 -12.72
C GLY A 424 -13.38 -1.31 -12.01
N SER A 425 -13.33 0.02 -12.23
CA SER A 425 -12.22 0.84 -11.73
C SER A 425 -12.27 1.08 -10.22
N VAL A 426 -13.49 1.17 -9.67
CA VAL A 426 -13.79 1.35 -8.24
C VAL A 426 -15.12 0.70 -7.92
N THR A 427 -15.39 0.39 -6.65
CA THR A 427 -16.72 -0.07 -6.19
C THR A 427 -17.24 0.81 -5.05
N PRO A 428 -18.56 1.08 -4.94
CA PRO A 428 -19.12 1.89 -3.86
C PRO A 428 -18.88 1.31 -2.45
N LEU A 429 -18.68 -0.01 -2.37
CA LEU A 429 -18.45 -0.71 -1.10
C LEU A 429 -16.97 -0.81 -0.73
N GLY A 430 -16.06 -0.25 -1.55
CA GLY A 430 -14.61 -0.30 -1.34
C GLY A 430 -14.02 -1.71 -1.42
N ARG A 431 -14.77 -2.66 -2.00
CA ARG A 431 -14.41 -4.07 -2.10
C ARG A 431 -14.24 -4.42 -3.57
N PRO A 432 -13.00 -4.50 -4.09
CA PRO A 432 -12.81 -4.91 -5.47
C PRO A 432 -13.14 -6.40 -5.64
N GLU A 433 -13.71 -6.75 -6.78
CA GLU A 433 -13.95 -8.13 -7.20
C GLU A 433 -12.99 -8.48 -8.33
N LEU A 434 -12.59 -9.75 -8.41
CA LEU A 434 -11.68 -10.22 -9.44
C LEU A 434 -12.45 -10.51 -10.73
N THR A 435 -11.81 -10.28 -11.87
CA THR A 435 -12.25 -10.89 -13.14
C THR A 435 -11.81 -12.36 -13.18
N GLU A 436 -12.28 -13.13 -14.16
CA GLU A 436 -11.80 -14.50 -14.39
C GLU A 436 -10.27 -14.56 -14.57
N ASP A 437 -9.69 -13.55 -15.22
CA ASP A 437 -8.24 -13.44 -15.41
C ASP A 437 -7.50 -13.08 -14.11
N GLY A 438 -8.13 -12.28 -13.23
CA GLY A 438 -7.63 -12.01 -11.87
C GLY A 438 -7.61 -13.27 -10.99
N GLU A 439 -8.68 -14.06 -11.04
CA GLU A 439 -8.76 -15.35 -10.35
C GLU A 439 -7.72 -16.34 -10.88
N GLU A 440 -7.58 -16.45 -12.20
CA GLU A 440 -6.57 -17.31 -12.81
C GLU A 440 -5.14 -16.88 -12.47
N ALA A 441 -4.86 -15.57 -12.50
CA ALA A 441 -3.54 -15.05 -12.11
C ALA A 441 -3.20 -15.41 -10.65
N LEU A 442 -4.15 -15.32 -9.72
CA LEU A 442 -3.94 -15.74 -8.32
C LEU A 442 -3.76 -17.25 -8.17
N ARG A 443 -4.58 -18.08 -8.84
CA ARG A 443 -4.41 -19.54 -8.83
C ARG A 443 -3.04 -19.96 -9.35
N ARG A 444 -2.54 -19.31 -10.40
CA ARG A 444 -1.19 -19.55 -10.93
C ARG A 444 -0.11 -19.14 -9.93
N LEU A 445 -0.24 -17.97 -9.31
CA LEU A 445 0.66 -17.54 -8.23
C LEU A 445 0.70 -18.54 -7.08
N GLU A 446 -0.45 -19.07 -6.66
CA GLU A 446 -0.55 -20.09 -5.62
C GLU A 446 0.21 -21.37 -6.00
N ARG A 447 0.18 -21.78 -7.27
CA ARG A 447 0.95 -22.93 -7.79
C ARG A 447 2.42 -22.63 -8.06
N GLY A 448 2.83 -21.36 -8.00
CA GLY A 448 4.18 -20.92 -8.36
C GLY A 448 4.41 -20.86 -9.87
N GLU A 449 3.33 -20.80 -10.64
CA GLU A 449 3.31 -20.63 -12.09
C GLU A 449 3.30 -19.12 -12.40
N TRP A 450 4.38 -18.61 -12.98
CA TRP A 450 4.53 -17.17 -13.19
C TRP A 450 4.06 -16.70 -14.56
N GLU A 451 3.92 -17.58 -15.55
CA GLU A 451 3.55 -17.16 -16.90
C GLU A 451 2.09 -16.69 -16.96
N ILE A 452 1.86 -15.54 -17.59
CA ILE A 452 0.54 -15.01 -17.95
C ILE A 452 0.61 -14.38 -19.33
N GLU A 453 -0.45 -14.49 -20.12
CA GLU A 453 -0.49 -13.91 -21.46
C GLU A 453 -0.59 -12.39 -21.40
N GLU A 454 0.04 -11.70 -22.36
CA GLU A 454 -0.11 -10.25 -22.49
C GLU A 454 -1.52 -9.90 -22.95
N SER A 455 -2.15 -8.91 -22.30
CA SER A 455 -3.48 -8.47 -22.68
C SER A 455 -3.46 -7.84 -24.07
N LEU A 456 -4.42 -8.23 -24.92
CA LEU A 456 -4.66 -7.57 -26.21
C LEU A 456 -5.13 -6.11 -26.03
N VAL A 457 -5.70 -5.80 -24.87
CA VAL A 457 -6.15 -4.45 -24.49
C VAL A 457 -5.20 -3.91 -23.43
N THR A 458 -4.32 -2.99 -23.82
CA THR A 458 -3.38 -2.34 -22.89
C THR A 458 -3.85 -0.93 -22.56
N ALA A 459 -3.86 -0.55 -21.28
CA ALA A 459 -3.87 0.87 -20.88
C ALA A 459 -2.53 1.53 -21.22
N SER A 460 -1.50 0.67 -21.08
CA SER A 460 -0.08 0.69 -21.40
C SER A 460 0.32 1.14 -22.77
#